data_AF-A0A420MA79-F1
#
_entry.id   AF-A0A420MA79-F1
#
_cell.length_a   1.000
_cell.length_b   1.000
_cell.length_c   1.000
_cell.angle_alpha   90.00
_cell.angle_beta   90.00
_cell.angle_gamma   90.00
#
_symmetry.space_group_name_H-M   'P 1'
#
loop_
_entity.id
_entity.type
_entity.pdbx_description
1 polymer ?
#
loop_
_entity_poly.entity_id
_entity_poly.type
_entity_poly.pdbx_seq_one_letter_code
_entity_poly.pdbx_strand_id
1 'polypeptide(L)'
;MQESEDPLSALITEGEDPLSALVTLVIENYQRYSRGPYRVKDALQKAKQADGSSVERILVEKSPTAWYAYIAAHKTKTLDRGPEGRVELSRLLDHLGNQPMHRQHEFVNQLAAAMESIDANTSPQSAKRRRMCPIS
;
A
#
# COMPACT_ATOMS: atom_id res chain seq x y z
N MET A 1 -40.68 -13.97 -1.86
CA MET A 1 -39.55 -14.64 -2.51
C MET A 1 -38.32 -13.86 -2.10
N GLN A 2 -37.41 -14.49 -1.38
CA GLN A 2 -36.29 -13.87 -0.68
C GLN A 2 -35.34 -13.21 -1.67
N GLU A 3 -35.10 -11.91 -1.49
CA GLU A 3 -33.95 -11.22 -2.05
C GLU A 3 -32.70 -11.91 -1.51
N SER A 4 -31.88 -12.41 -2.43
CA SER A 4 -30.60 -13.01 -2.11
C SER A 4 -29.63 -11.86 -1.86
N GLU A 5 -29.69 -11.29 -0.65
CA GLU A 5 -28.67 -10.35 -0.19
C GLU A 5 -27.36 -11.13 -0.04
N ASP A 6 -26.47 -10.87 -0.99
CA ASP A 6 -25.10 -11.36 -1.00
C ASP A 6 -24.35 -10.85 0.25
N PRO A 7 -23.93 -11.71 1.18
CA PRO A 7 -23.42 -11.28 2.48
C PRO A 7 -22.01 -10.66 2.43
N LEU A 8 -21.40 -10.53 1.24
CA LEU A 8 -20.02 -10.02 1.08
C LEU A 8 -19.95 -8.58 0.55
N SER A 9 -21.06 -8.02 0.05
CA SER A 9 -21.10 -6.61 -0.37
C SER A 9 -21.19 -5.61 0.80
N ALA A 10 -21.48 -6.09 2.01
CA ALA A 10 -21.68 -5.29 3.22
C ALA A 10 -20.38 -4.97 3.99
N LEU A 11 -19.20 -5.22 3.41
CA LEU A 11 -17.91 -4.88 4.03
C LEU A 11 -17.26 -3.62 3.44
N ILE A 12 -18.03 -2.77 2.77
CA ILE A 12 -17.69 -1.36 2.62
C ILE A 12 -18.56 -0.64 3.65
N THR A 13 -17.98 -0.27 4.78
CA THR A 13 -18.61 0.64 5.73
C THR A 13 -19.07 1.85 4.94
N GLU A 14 -20.38 2.06 4.82
CA GLU A 14 -20.97 3.16 4.07
C GLU A 14 -20.40 4.49 4.58
N GLY A 15 -19.41 5.05 3.87
CA GLY A 15 -18.71 6.29 4.25
C GLY A 15 -17.18 6.28 4.21
N GLU A 16 -16.52 5.15 3.94
CA GLU A 16 -15.05 5.15 3.77
C GLU A 16 -14.65 5.73 2.40
N ASP A 17 -13.80 6.76 2.40
CA ASP A 17 -13.29 7.39 1.18
C ASP A 17 -12.49 6.37 0.34
N PRO A 18 -12.73 6.26 -0.99
CA PRO A 18 -12.12 5.22 -1.83
C PRO A 18 -10.58 5.30 -1.86
N LEU A 19 -10.02 6.49 -1.57
CA LEU A 19 -8.60 6.70 -1.46
C LEU A 19 -8.06 6.09 -0.15
N SER A 20 -8.78 6.30 0.96
CA SER A 20 -8.46 5.69 2.25
C SER A 20 -8.58 4.16 2.22
N ALA A 21 -9.63 3.62 1.59
CA ALA A 21 -9.77 2.18 1.36
C ALA A 21 -8.59 1.62 0.55
N LEU A 22 -8.14 2.34 -0.48
CA LEU A 22 -6.98 1.95 -1.28
C LEU A 22 -5.69 1.94 -0.45
N VAL A 23 -5.47 2.96 0.38
CA VAL A 23 -4.29 3.01 1.28
C VAL A 23 -4.27 1.78 2.20
N THR A 24 -5.40 1.43 2.82
CA THR A 24 -5.55 0.24 3.67
C THR A 24 -5.19 -1.03 2.90
N LEU A 25 -5.77 -1.24 1.72
CA LEU A 25 -5.52 -2.45 0.93
C LEU A 25 -4.06 -2.56 0.46
N VAL A 26 -3.41 -1.44 0.13
CA VAL A 26 -1.98 -1.42 -0.24
C VAL A 26 -1.11 -1.83 0.95
N ILE A 27 -1.42 -1.35 2.15
CA ILE A 27 -0.70 -1.70 3.38
C ILE A 27 -0.89 -3.18 3.72
N GLU A 28 -2.14 -3.67 3.71
CA GLU A 28 -2.44 -5.07 3.98
C GLU A 28 -1.75 -5.99 2.97
N ASN A 29 -1.76 -5.61 1.69
CA ASN A 29 -1.03 -6.32 0.65
C ASN A 29 0.47 -6.39 0.97
N TYR A 30 1.08 -5.26 1.31
CA TYR A 30 2.50 -5.19 1.64
C TYR A 30 2.85 -6.08 2.85
N GLN A 31 2.09 -5.99 3.93
CA GLN A 31 2.31 -6.82 5.13
C GLN A 31 2.15 -8.30 4.83
N ARG A 32 1.13 -8.69 4.05
CA ARG A 32 0.84 -10.09 3.70
C ARG A 32 1.88 -10.70 2.77
N TYR A 33 2.43 -9.91 1.85
CA TYR A 33 3.40 -10.36 0.85
C TYR A 33 4.82 -9.84 1.13
N SER A 34 5.15 -9.60 2.40
CA SER A 34 6.44 -9.10 2.93
C SER A 34 7.73 -9.78 2.42
N ARG A 35 7.64 -10.87 1.64
CA ARG A 35 8.77 -11.44 0.89
C ARG A 35 9.24 -10.60 -0.29
N GLY A 36 8.57 -9.47 -0.56
CA GLY A 36 9.01 -8.45 -1.49
C GLY A 36 8.79 -8.85 -2.95
N PRO A 37 8.34 -7.93 -3.81
CA PRO A 37 8.17 -8.24 -5.22
C PRO A 37 9.53 -8.56 -5.88
N TYR A 38 9.63 -9.65 -6.65
CA TYR A 38 10.81 -9.89 -7.50
C TYR A 38 10.98 -8.76 -8.54
N ARG A 39 12.22 -8.38 -8.87
CA ARG A 39 12.59 -7.28 -9.82
C ARG A 39 12.15 -5.88 -9.39
N VAL A 40 12.61 -5.46 -8.21
CA VAL A 40 12.37 -4.09 -7.72
C VAL A 40 13.31 -3.07 -8.37
N LYS A 41 14.57 -3.43 -8.62
CA LYS A 41 15.59 -2.49 -9.11
C LYS A 41 15.21 -1.82 -10.44
N ASP A 42 14.71 -2.61 -11.40
CA ASP A 42 14.25 -2.08 -12.69
C ASP A 42 13.02 -1.16 -12.55
N ALA A 43 12.07 -1.54 -11.69
CA ALA A 43 10.89 -0.72 -11.41
C ALA A 43 11.27 0.59 -10.73
N LEU A 44 12.25 0.56 -9.82
CA LEU A 44 12.75 1.76 -9.13
C LEU A 44 13.44 2.70 -10.10
N GLN A 45 14.23 2.16 -11.03
CA GLN A 45 14.89 2.98 -12.04
C GLN A 45 13.88 3.62 -13.01
N LYS A 46 12.85 2.88 -13.41
CA LYS A 46 11.75 3.43 -14.22
C LYS A 46 10.97 4.50 -13.48
N ALA A 47 10.62 4.28 -12.21
CA ALA A 47 9.94 5.28 -11.39
C ALA A 47 10.79 6.56 -11.19
N LYS A 48 12.12 6.41 -11.10
CA LYS A 48 13.05 7.55 -11.11
C LYS A 48 13.15 8.26 -12.46
N GLN A 49 12.71 7.66 -13.55
CA GLN A 49 12.72 8.28 -14.88
C GLN A 49 11.32 8.69 -15.34
N ALA A 50 10.29 8.36 -14.55
CA ALA A 50 8.92 8.76 -14.81
C ALA A 50 8.76 10.28 -14.67
N ASP A 51 7.65 10.78 -15.22
CA ASP A 51 7.31 12.19 -15.14
C ASP A 51 7.25 12.68 -13.69
N GLY A 52 7.71 13.90 -13.44
CA GLY A 52 7.76 14.51 -12.10
C GLY A 52 6.43 14.55 -11.37
N SER A 53 5.32 14.57 -12.11
CA SER A 53 3.95 14.57 -11.58
C SER A 53 3.36 13.18 -11.39
N SER A 54 4.06 12.11 -11.78
CA SER A 54 3.56 10.74 -11.65
C SER A 54 3.58 10.26 -10.20
N VAL A 55 2.52 9.56 -9.78
CA VAL A 55 2.39 8.91 -8.46
C VAL A 55 3.66 8.13 -8.08
N GLU A 56 4.21 7.36 -9.02
CA GLU A 56 5.42 6.58 -8.81
C GLU A 56 6.64 7.44 -8.49
N ARG A 57 6.86 8.54 -9.22
CA ARG A 57 8.00 9.43 -9.03
C ARG A 57 7.91 10.15 -7.69
N ILE A 58 6.72 10.67 -7.37
CA ILE A 58 6.47 11.40 -6.12
C ILE A 58 6.61 10.45 -4.91
N LEU A 59 6.14 9.20 -5.02
CA LEU A 59 6.32 8.20 -3.96
C LEU A 59 7.79 7.86 -3.74
N VAL A 60 8.58 7.65 -4.81
CA VAL A 60 10.03 7.38 -4.67
C VAL A 60 10.74 8.50 -3.92
N GLU A 61 10.38 9.75 -4.19
CA GLU A 61 11.00 10.92 -3.55
C GLU A 61 10.54 11.11 -2.10
N LYS A 62 9.27 10.86 -1.79
CA LYS A 62 8.72 11.04 -0.44
C LYS A 62 9.03 9.89 0.51
N SER A 63 8.79 8.66 0.08
CA SER A 63 8.94 7.49 0.95
C SER A 63 9.23 6.25 0.09
N PRO A 64 10.50 5.79 0.07
CA PRO A 64 10.87 4.57 -0.62
C PRO A 64 10.00 3.37 -0.19
N THR A 65 9.72 3.22 1.10
CA THR A 65 8.87 2.12 1.61
C THR A 65 7.44 2.20 1.06
N ALA A 66 6.85 3.41 1.00
CA ALA A 66 5.53 3.61 0.39
C ALA A 66 5.53 3.28 -1.10
N TRP A 67 6.59 3.65 -1.82
CA TRP A 67 6.76 3.22 -3.20
C TRP A 67 6.86 1.70 -3.35
N TYR A 68 7.60 1.02 -2.47
CA TYR A 68 7.68 -0.45 -2.45
C TYR A 68 6.31 -1.10 -2.24
N ALA A 69 5.51 -0.59 -1.30
CA ALA A 69 4.16 -1.08 -1.03
C ALA A 69 3.25 -0.87 -2.24
N TYR A 70 3.27 0.31 -2.85
CA TYR A 70 2.51 0.64 -4.04
C TYR A 70 2.84 -0.29 -5.23
N ILE A 71 4.13 -0.53 -5.50
CA ILE A 71 4.54 -1.44 -6.58
C ILE A 71 4.20 -2.91 -6.28
N ALA A 72 4.28 -3.34 -5.02
CA ALA A 72 3.85 -4.68 -4.63
C ALA A 72 2.36 -4.90 -4.90
N ALA A 73 1.52 -3.90 -4.59
CA ALA A 73 0.11 -3.91 -4.92
C ALA A 73 -0.13 -3.99 -6.44
N HIS A 74 0.58 -3.17 -7.23
CA HIS A 74 0.47 -3.17 -8.70
C HIS A 74 0.92 -4.48 -9.36
N LYS A 75 1.90 -5.19 -8.77
CA LYS A 75 2.32 -6.52 -9.24
C LYS A 75 1.38 -7.63 -8.79
N THR A 76 0.71 -7.43 -7.65
CA THR A 76 -0.32 -8.38 -7.22
C THR A 76 -1.51 -8.36 -8.18
N LYS A 77 -1.85 -7.19 -8.74
CA LYS A 77 -2.85 -7.05 -9.81
C LYS A 77 -2.56 -7.91 -11.05
N THR A 78 -1.29 -8.07 -11.42
CA THR A 78 -0.90 -8.81 -12.64
C THR A 78 -0.70 -10.32 -12.43
N LEU A 79 -0.73 -10.78 -11.18
CA LEU A 79 -0.64 -12.20 -10.83
C LEU A 79 -2.04 -12.80 -10.74
N ASP A 80 -2.48 -13.38 -11.85
CA ASP A 80 -3.79 -14.01 -12.13
C ASP A 80 -4.11 -15.22 -11.21
N ARG A 81 -4.28 -14.99 -9.90
CA ARG A 81 -4.74 -15.97 -8.90
C ARG A 81 -5.51 -15.22 -7.78
N GLY A 82 -6.82 -15.44 -7.63
CA GLY A 82 -7.76 -14.71 -6.74
C GLY A 82 -7.34 -14.58 -5.26
N PRO A 83 -7.88 -13.62 -4.48
CA PRO A 83 -9.27 -13.54 -3.97
C PRO A 83 -9.92 -12.13 -4.10
N GLU A 84 -11.18 -11.95 -3.65
CA GLU A 84 -12.00 -10.71 -3.74
C GLU A 84 -11.27 -9.41 -3.40
N GLY A 85 -10.46 -9.39 -2.34
CA GLY A 85 -9.66 -8.21 -1.97
C GLY A 85 -8.65 -7.75 -3.03
N ARG A 86 -8.24 -8.62 -3.97
CA ARG A 86 -7.37 -8.24 -5.11
C ARG A 86 -8.16 -7.60 -6.25
N VAL A 87 -9.44 -7.95 -6.42
CA VAL A 87 -10.32 -7.33 -7.41
C VAL A 87 -10.60 -5.89 -7.01
N GLU A 88 -10.93 -5.67 -5.73
CA GLU A 88 -11.16 -4.31 -5.22
C GLU A 88 -9.87 -3.48 -5.24
N LEU A 89 -8.72 -4.06 -4.85
CA LEU A 89 -7.42 -3.39 -4.99
C LEU A 89 -7.13 -3.00 -6.45
N SER A 90 -7.38 -3.90 -7.41
CA SER A 90 -7.19 -3.59 -8.83
C SER A 90 -8.11 -2.46 -9.30
N ARG A 91 -9.39 -2.51 -8.92
CA ARG A 91 -10.39 -1.52 -9.26
C ARG A 91 -10.03 -0.15 -8.71
N LEU A 92 -9.61 -0.07 -7.45
CA LEU A 92 -9.22 1.17 -6.81
C LEU A 92 -7.90 1.72 -7.36
N LEU A 93 -6.94 0.87 -7.75
CA LEU A 93 -5.73 1.30 -8.45
C LEU A 93 -6.04 1.88 -9.84
N ASP A 94 -6.94 1.23 -10.60
CA ASP A 94 -7.42 1.76 -11.89
C ASP A 94 -8.19 3.06 -11.71
N HIS A 95 -8.99 3.16 -10.65
CA HIS A 95 -9.72 4.38 -10.32
C HIS A 95 -8.77 5.52 -10.00
N LEU A 96 -7.74 5.28 -9.18
CA LEU A 96 -6.69 6.27 -8.84
C LEU A 96 -6.00 6.82 -10.10
N GLY A 97 -5.68 5.96 -11.07
CA GLY A 97 -5.07 6.37 -12.34
C GLY A 97 -5.95 7.31 -13.17
N ASN A 98 -7.28 7.22 -13.02
CA ASN A 98 -8.25 8.07 -13.69
C ASN A 98 -8.66 9.33 -12.88
N GLN A 99 -8.22 9.44 -11.63
CA GLN A 99 -8.48 10.61 -10.79
C GLN A 99 -7.59 11.80 -11.18
N PRO A 100 -8.02 13.05 -10.93
CA PRO A 100 -7.20 14.23 -11.16
C PRO A 100 -5.97 14.24 -10.25
N MET A 101 -4.91 14.94 -10.68
CA MET A 101 -3.61 14.97 -9.99
C MET A 101 -3.69 15.31 -8.49
N HIS A 102 -4.61 16.19 -8.07
CA HIS A 102 -4.74 16.54 -6.65
C HIS A 102 -5.16 15.34 -5.78
N ARG A 103 -6.06 14.48 -6.26
CA ARG A 103 -6.46 13.25 -5.57
C ARG A 103 -5.34 12.22 -5.59
N GLN A 104 -4.61 12.12 -6.70
CA GLN A 104 -3.41 11.26 -6.77
C GLN A 104 -2.34 11.70 -5.75
N HIS A 105 -2.12 13.00 -5.59
CA HIS A 105 -1.19 13.54 -4.59
C HIS A 105 -1.68 13.30 -3.15
N GLU A 106 -2.98 13.41 -2.92
CA GLU A 106 -3.60 13.10 -1.62
C GLU A 106 -3.32 11.65 -1.23
N PHE A 107 -3.52 10.71 -2.16
CA PHE A 107 -3.20 9.29 -1.96
C PHE A 107 -1.73 9.10 -1.60
N VAL A 108 -0.82 9.72 -2.35
CA VAL A 108 0.62 9.64 -2.10
C VAL A 108 0.97 10.12 -0.69
N ASN A 109 0.38 11.23 -0.25
CA ASN A 109 0.60 11.78 1.08
C ASN A 109 0.08 10.83 2.17
N GLN A 110 -1.15 10.31 2.02
CA GLN A 110 -1.74 9.38 2.98
C GLN A 110 -0.93 8.08 3.09
N LEU A 111 -0.55 7.47 1.95
CA LEU A 111 0.22 6.24 1.93
C LEU A 111 1.62 6.43 2.53
N ALA A 112 2.30 7.55 2.21
CA ALA A 112 3.61 7.85 2.77
C ALA A 112 3.57 7.99 4.30
N ALA A 113 2.60 8.74 4.82
CA ALA A 113 2.42 8.93 6.27
C ALA A 113 2.07 7.62 6.99
N ALA A 114 1.20 6.80 6.40
CA ALA A 114 0.81 5.52 6.97
C ALA A 114 2.00 4.54 7.03
N MET A 115 2.79 4.46 5.95
CA MET A 115 3.99 3.61 5.91
C MET A 115 5.09 4.09 6.85
N GLU A 116 5.29 5.40 6.99
CA GLU A 116 6.22 5.96 7.98
C GLU A 116 5.80 5.60 9.41
N SER A 117 4.50 5.64 9.71
CA SER A 117 3.95 5.21 11.00
C SER A 117 4.19 3.73 11.26
N ILE A 118 4.07 2.87 10.24
CA ILE A 118 4.35 1.44 10.35
C ILE A 118 5.85 1.19 10.59
N ASP A 119 6.73 1.82 9.82
CA ASP A 119 8.19 1.73 10.00
C ASP A 119 8.58 2.19 11.43
N ALA A 120 8.06 3.33 11.88
CA ALA A 120 8.31 3.86 13.23
C ALA A 120 7.85 2.91 14.34
N ASN A 121 6.69 2.27 14.18
CA ASN A 121 6.17 1.30 15.15
C ASN A 121 6.91 -0.04 15.12
N THR A 122 7.48 -0.45 13.98
CA THR A 122 8.37 -1.63 13.91
C THR A 122 9.78 -1.36 14.42
N SER A 123 10.17 -0.09 14.56
CA SER A 123 11.48 0.34 15.02
C SER A 123 11.40 1.06 16.38
N PRO A 124 10.98 0.35 17.46
CA PRO A 124 11.85 0.31 18.64
C PRO A 124 11.63 -0.95 19.54
N GLN A 125 12.20 -2.11 19.20
CA GLN A 125 12.29 -3.23 20.17
C GLN A 125 13.61 -4.03 20.14
N SER A 126 14.47 -3.83 19.14
CA SER A 126 15.78 -4.49 19.05
C SER A 126 16.90 -3.80 19.85
N ALA A 127 16.70 -2.57 20.33
CA ALA A 127 17.76 -1.80 21.02
C ALA A 127 17.71 -1.80 22.57
N LYS A 128 16.66 -2.35 23.21
CA LYS A 128 16.51 -2.27 24.69
C LYS A 128 16.57 -3.61 25.44
N ARG A 129 16.97 -4.71 24.78
CA ARG A 129 17.03 -6.06 25.39
C ARG A 129 18.43 -6.66 25.54
N ARG A 130 19.50 -5.89 25.38
CA ARG A 130 20.87 -6.34 25.68
C ARG A 130 21.64 -5.26 26.42
N ARG A 131 21.58 -5.34 27.75
CA ARG A 131 22.58 -4.94 28.77
C ARG A 131 21.86 -4.53 30.07
N MET A 132 21.08 -5.45 30.62
CA MET A 132 20.95 -5.53 32.08
C MET A 132 21.73 -6.78 32.45
N CYS A 133 23.02 -6.61 32.76
CA CYS A 133 23.76 -7.63 33.47
C CYS A 133 23.18 -7.66 34.89
N PRO A 134 22.61 -8.78 35.37
CA PRO A 134 22.28 -8.90 36.77
C PRO A 134 23.57 -9.01 37.56
N ILE A 135 23.56 -8.30 38.67
CA ILE A 135 24.56 -8.24 39.72
C ILE A 135 24.81 -9.65 40.28
N SER A 136 26.07 -10.03 40.45
CA SER A 136 26.52 -10.97 41.48
C SER A 136 27.96 -10.62 41.85
#